data_AF-A0A542CTP8-F1
#
_entry.id   AF-A0A542CTP8-F1
#
_cell.length_a   1.000
_cell.length_b   1.000
_cell.length_c   1.000
_cell.angle_alpha   90.00
_cell.angle_beta   90.00
_cell.angle_gamma   90.00
#
_symmetry.space_group_name_H-M   'P 1'
#
loop_
_entity.id
_entity.type
_entity.pdbx_description
1 polymer ?
#
loop_
_entity_poly.entity_id
_entity_poly.type
_entity_poly.pdbx_seq_one_letter_code
_entity_poly.pdbx_strand_id
1 'polypeptide(L)' 'MALHWQTGVSVESWVEIASGTEIRYEVNPCDRSATLFFGSHCDFVLHLEGDNLRRLAEVAPKAHAELCEAG' A
#
# COMPACT_ATOMS: atom_id res chain seq x y z
N MET A 1 25.35 1.61 -2.27
CA MET A 1 25.96 1.35 -0.95
C MET A 1 25.89 2.62 -0.12
N ALA A 2 25.48 2.47 1.16
CA ALA A 2 25.30 3.48 2.21
C ALA A 2 24.18 4.51 1.97
N LEU A 3 23.00 4.33 2.59
CA LEU A 3 22.65 4.74 3.97
C LEU A 3 22.20 6.20 4.04
N HIS A 4 20.95 6.44 3.64
CA HIS A 4 20.16 7.55 4.17
C HIS A 4 18.89 6.97 4.77
N TRP A 5 19.00 6.60 6.04
CA TRP A 5 17.87 6.34 6.92
C TRP A 5 17.15 7.67 7.15
N GLN A 6 16.01 7.85 6.49
CA GLN A 6 15.03 8.85 6.87
C GLN A 6 13.79 8.09 7.37
N THR A 7 13.48 8.23 8.65
CA THR A 7 12.29 7.65 9.27
C THR A 7 11.05 8.26 8.60
N GLY A 8 10.37 7.50 7.76
CA GLY A 8 9.14 7.98 7.11
C GLY A 8 8.77 7.26 5.82
N VAL A 9 9.63 7.27 4.80
CA VAL A 9 9.42 6.57 3.52
C VAL A 9 10.79 6.42 2.85
N SER A 10 11.18 5.20 2.49
CA SER A 10 12.23 4.97 1.50
C SER A 10 11.83 3.77 0.66
N VAL A 11 11.36 4.04 -0.56
CA VAL A 11 11.30 3.03 -1.62
C VAL A 11 11.84 3.70 -2.87
N GLU A 12 13.04 3.29 -3.28
CA GLU A 12 13.74 3.72 -4.51
C GLU A 12 13.13 3.06 -5.77
N SER A 13 11.90 2.59 -5.69
CA SER A 13 11.24 1.78 -6.72
C SER A 13 9.73 2.05 -6.70
N TRP A 14 9.22 2.56 -7.81
CA TRP A 14 7.79 2.72 -8.03
C TRP A 14 7.18 1.36 -8.35
N VAL A 15 6.06 1.03 -7.70
CA VAL A 15 5.28 -0.18 -8.00
C VAL A 15 4.07 0.22 -8.82
N GLU A 16 3.99 -0.28 -10.05
CA GLU A 16 2.79 -0.19 -10.89
C GLU A 16 1.93 -1.42 -10.65
N ILE A 17 0.70 -1.21 -10.16
CA ILE A 17 -0.29 -2.28 -10.02
C ILE A 17 -1.17 -2.25 -11.26
N ALA A 18 -0.95 -3.19 -12.17
CA ALA A 18 -1.79 -3.36 -13.36
C ALA A 18 -3.13 -4.02 -13.01
N SER A 19 -4.12 -3.87 -13.90
CA SER A 19 -5.39 -4.58 -13.79
C SER A 19 -5.17 -6.09 -13.75
N GLY A 20 -5.90 -6.77 -12.87
CA GLY A 20 -5.78 -8.23 -12.68
C GLY A 20 -4.64 -8.68 -11.77
N THR A 21 -3.85 -7.77 -11.19
CA THR A 21 -2.89 -8.12 -10.14
C THR A 21 -3.64 -8.65 -8.91
N GLU A 22 -3.31 -9.86 -8.45
CA GLU A 22 -3.86 -10.41 -7.22
C GLU A 22 -3.35 -9.62 -6.01
N ILE A 23 -4.27 -9.25 -5.11
CA ILE A 23 -3.95 -8.58 -3.85
C ILE A 23 -4.51 -9.41 -2.71
N ARG A 24 -3.65 -9.77 -1.76
CA ARG A 24 -4.01 -10.46 -0.51
C ARG A 24 -3.66 -9.57 0.67
N TYR A 25 -4.32 -9.78 1.80
CA TYR A 25 -4.01 -9.05 3.02
C TYR A 25 -4.01 -9.95 4.24
N GLU A 26 -3.22 -9.58 5.23
CA GLU A 26 -3.19 -10.15 6.57
C GLU A 26 -3.34 -9.04 7.60
N VAL A 27 -4.06 -9.33 8.69
CA VAL A 27 -4.27 -8.39 9.80
C VAL A 27 -3.58 -8.94 11.03
N ASN A 28 -2.84 -8.08 11.73
CA ASN A 28 -2.28 -8.38 13.03
C ASN A 28 -3.01 -7.51 14.09
N PRO A 29 -3.95 -8.09 14.86
CA PRO A 29 -4.68 -7.35 15.89
C PRO A 29 -3.80 -6.88 17.06
N CYS A 30 -2.72 -7.61 17.38
CA CYS A 30 -1.83 -7.28 18.49
C CYS A 30 -1.07 -5.98 18.21
N ASP A 31 -0.59 -5.83 16.98
CA ASP A 31 0.17 -4.66 16.54
C ASP A 31 -0.72 -3.60 15.86
N ARG A 32 -2.03 -3.84 15.82
CA ARG A 32 -3.04 -2.99 15.15
C ARG A 32 -2.59 -2.59 13.73
N SER A 33 -2.08 -3.56 12.98
CA SER A 33 -1.48 -3.34 11.66
C SER A 33 -2.05 -4.30 10.62
N ALA A 34 -1.86 -3.96 9.35
CA ALA A 34 -2.19 -4.81 8.23
C ALA A 34 -1.02 -4.88 7.25
N THR A 35 -0.88 -6.02 6.60
CA THR A 35 0.10 -6.25 5.54
C THR A 35 -0.65 -6.60 4.27
N LEU A 36 -0.42 -5.84 3.21
CA LEU A 36 -0.93 -6.12 1.87
C LEU A 36 0.18 -6.75 1.04
N PHE A 37 -0.17 -7.80 0.30
CA PHE A 37 0.71 -8.51 -0.60
C PHE A 37 0.17 -8.40 -2.01
N PHE A 38 1.03 -8.07 -2.99
CA PHE A 38 0.65 -7.96 -4.40
C PHE A 38 1.74 -8.54 -5.31
N GLY A 39 1.33 -8.91 -6.54
CA GLY A 39 2.15 -9.64 -7.49
C GLY A 39 1.92 -11.15 -7.43
N SER A 40 2.39 -11.88 -8.46
CA SER A 40 2.10 -13.30 -8.64
C SER A 40 2.66 -14.20 -7.54
N HIS A 41 3.65 -13.72 -6.76
CA HIS A 41 4.25 -14.47 -5.65
C HIS A 41 4.46 -13.66 -4.37
N CYS A 42 3.61 -12.66 -4.10
CA CYS A 42 3.85 -11.69 -3.01
C CYS A 42 5.19 -10.96 -3.16
N ASP A 43 5.59 -10.69 -4.40
CA ASP A 43 6.85 -10.03 -4.74
C ASP A 43 6.97 -8.64 -4.09
N PHE A 44 5.83 -8.07 -3.70
CA PHE A 44 5.75 -6.79 -3.05
C PHE A 44 4.87 -6.86 -1.80
N VAL A 45 5.34 -6.18 -0.76
CA VAL A 45 4.72 -6.16 0.57
C VAL A 45 4.57 -4.71 1.03
N LEU A 46 3.35 -4.31 1.39
CA LEU A 46 3.04 -3.03 2.00
C LEU A 46 2.53 -3.25 3.42
N HIS A 47 3.34 -2.88 4.41
CA HIS A 47 2.95 -2.93 5.81
C HIS A 47 2.44 -1.56 6.28
N LEU A 48 1.27 -1.53 6.92
CA LEU A 48 0.62 -0.32 7.39
C LEU A 48 0.13 -0.49 8.83
N GLU A 49 0.51 0.45 9.68
CA GLU A 49 -0.14 0.64 10.98
C GLU A 49 -1.58 1.15 10.80
N GLY A 50 -2.45 0.85 11.77
CA GLY A 50 -3.89 1.08 11.65
C GLY A 50 -4.29 2.53 11.37
N ASP A 51 -3.58 3.51 11.92
CA ASP A 51 -3.87 4.92 11.64
C ASP A 51 -3.53 5.31 10.19
N ASN A 52 -2.46 4.75 9.63
CA ASN A 52 -2.06 4.98 8.24
C ASN A 52 -2.99 4.23 7.27
N LEU A 53 -3.39 3.00 7.63
CA LEU A 53 -4.40 2.25 6.87
C LEU A 53 -5.73 3.00 6.83
N ARG A 54 -6.18 3.55 7.96
CA ARG A 54 -7.40 4.37 8.01
C ARG A 54 -7.30 5.59 7.09
N ARG A 55 -6.19 6.34 7.16
CA ARG A 55 -5.98 7.50 6.27
C ARG A 55 -5.99 7.09 4.79
N LEU A 56 -5.35 5.97 4.44
CA LEU A 56 -5.37 5.45 3.07
C LEU A 56 -6.79 5.11 2.62
N ALA A 57 -7.59 4.47 3.49
CA ALA A 57 -8.98 4.13 3.23
C ALA A 57 -9.90 5.37 3.09
N GLU A 58 -9.53 6.52 3.65
CA GLU A 58 -10.27 7.78 3.52
C GLU A 58 -10.00 8.49 2.19
N VAL A 59 -8.79 8.36 1.62
CA VAL A 59 -8.37 9.08 0.40
C VAL A 59 -8.55 8.24 -0.86
N ALA A 60 -8.33 6.92 -0.79
CA ALA A 60 -8.38 6.05 -1.96
C ALA A 60 -9.74 6.05 -2.68
N PRO A 61 -10.90 6.01 -2.00
CA PRO A 61 -12.20 6.08 -2.67
C PRO A 61 -12.44 7.41 -3.39
N LYS A 62 -11.93 8.52 -2.85
CA LYS A 62 -12.05 9.85 -3.47
C LYS A 62 -11.22 9.92 -4.75
N ALA A 63 -9.96 9.49 -4.68
CA ALA A 63 -9.10 9.41 -5.85
C ALA A 63 -9.69 8.49 -6.93
N HIS A 64 -10.29 7.36 -6.55
CA HIS A 64 -10.98 6.48 -7.49
C HIS A 64 -12.19 7.15 -8.14
N ALA A 65 -13.01 7.88 -7.37
CA ALA A 65 -14.16 8.60 -7.91
C ALA A 65 -13.74 9.66 -8.94
N GLU A 66 -12.73 10.49 -8.60
CA GLU A 66 -12.18 11.49 -9.52
C GLU A 66 -11.63 10.88 -10.81
N LEU A 67 -10.96 9.72 -10.72
CA LEU A 67 -10.50 8.98 -11.89
C LEU A 67 -11.64 8.49 -12.80
N CYS A 68 -12.76 8.05 -12.21
CA CYS A 68 -13.94 7.61 -12.97
C CYS A 68 -14.71 8.79 -13.60
N GLU A 69 -14.67 9.99 -13.01
CA GLU A 69 -15.29 11.19 -13.58
C GLU A 69 -14.43 11.83 -14.68
N ALA A 70 -13.13 11.59 -14.68
CA ALA A 70 -12.18 12.14 -15.65
C ALA A 70 -12.05 11.31 -16.95
N GLY A 71 -12.62 10.10 -17.01
CA GLY A 71 -12.55 9.18 -18.15
C GLY A 71 -13.86 9.10 -18.93
#